data_AF-A0A811MIX1-F1
#
_entry.id   AF-A0A811MIX1-F1
#
_cell.length_a   1.000
_cell.length_b   1.000
_cell.length_c   1.000
_cell.angle_alpha   90.00
_cell.angle_beta   90.00
_cell.angle_gamma   90.00
#
_symmetry.space_group_name_H-M   'P 1'
#
loop_
_entity.id
_entity.type
_entity.pdbx_description
1 polymer ?
#
loop_
_entity_poly.entity_id
_entity_poly.type
_entity_poly.pdbx_seq_one_letter_code
_entity_poly.pdbx_strand_id
1 'polypeptide(L)'
;MNHSMRLSMFNEYSKLKFLAIAETRFASAVVMMKRFVAIKDALSVMVVSEKWTAYREDNPGLAQFVKDKIVNDVWWDKVHYFLSFTDPIYSMVWAADTDKPCLHLIYEMWDTMIEKVKNVIYRYEGKEPHEESTFYSAVQDILVSRWTKSNTPLHCLAHSLNPKYYTEAWISEVPNRQAPHNDEQISEMRNACFRRNFSGEELKRVKQQYATFSLFGPGFNSFDSLEDRTYMDPKQWWGIHGHSAPELKKLAFRLLGQPTSSSCAERNWSTYGLIHSSLRSRTCVFFLEKNEEYNHGPSAMWDIGADTFEADFEGGTNFLEHADQSLDELDLERVLEDLGALGLTEDVGSSD
;
A
#
# COMPACT_ATOMS: atom_id res chain seq x y z
N MET A 1 6.04 11.91 -38.20
CA MET A 1 7.23 12.07 -37.33
C MET A 1 7.25 10.90 -36.37
N ASN A 2 8.19 9.97 -36.56
CA ASN A 2 8.11 8.66 -35.94
C ASN A 2 8.58 8.71 -34.48
N HIS A 3 7.65 8.42 -33.54
CA HIS A 3 7.95 8.09 -32.14
C HIS A 3 9.13 7.08 -32.02
N SER A 4 9.31 6.23 -33.04
CA SER A 4 10.43 5.29 -33.18
C SER A 4 11.82 5.92 -33.10
N MET A 5 12.04 7.16 -33.56
CA MET A 5 13.38 7.77 -33.53
C MET A 5 13.77 8.23 -32.13
N ARG A 6 12.84 8.85 -31.39
CA ARG A 6 13.04 9.23 -29.98
C ARG A 6 13.23 8.00 -29.09
N LEU A 7 12.47 6.95 -29.36
CA LEU A 7 12.57 5.67 -28.68
C LEU A 7 13.93 5.00 -28.90
N SER A 8 14.39 4.95 -30.15
CA SER A 8 15.71 4.40 -30.49
C SER A 8 16.81 5.13 -29.74
N MET A 9 16.76 6.48 -29.72
CA MET A 9 17.70 7.29 -28.94
C MET A 9 17.63 6.98 -27.44
N PHE A 10 16.45 6.84 -26.87
CA PHE A 10 16.28 6.54 -25.45
C PHE A 10 16.82 5.15 -25.07
N ASN A 11 16.55 4.14 -25.89
CA ASN A 11 17.01 2.76 -25.68
C ASN A 11 18.54 2.61 -25.75
N GLU A 12 19.26 3.58 -26.32
CA GLU A 12 20.73 3.61 -26.30
C GLU A 12 21.29 4.00 -24.92
N TYR A 13 20.53 4.77 -24.13
CA TYR A 13 20.97 5.30 -22.83
C TYR A 13 20.29 4.63 -21.63
N SER A 14 19.12 4.01 -21.84
CA SER A 14 18.36 3.34 -20.81
C SER A 14 18.06 1.91 -21.22
N LYS A 15 18.35 0.96 -20.31
CA LYS A 15 17.81 -0.41 -20.43
C LYS A 15 16.34 -0.46 -20.02
N LEU A 16 15.86 0.51 -19.25
CA LEU A 16 14.50 0.61 -18.72
C LEU A 16 13.57 1.29 -19.73
N LYS A 17 12.36 0.77 -19.90
CA LYS A 17 11.33 1.35 -20.78
C LYS A 17 10.33 2.26 -20.03
N PHE A 18 9.75 3.20 -20.79
CA PHE A 18 8.52 3.91 -20.42
C PHE A 18 7.31 3.01 -20.75
N LEU A 19 6.32 2.96 -19.86
CA LEU A 19 5.16 2.08 -20.01
C LEU A 19 3.89 2.89 -20.23
N ALA A 20 2.93 2.34 -20.96
CA ALA A 20 1.57 2.86 -20.99
C ALA A 20 0.84 2.39 -19.76
N ILE A 21 0.18 3.29 -19.07
CA ILE A 21 -0.69 2.96 -17.95
C ILE A 21 -2.01 2.43 -18.52
N ALA A 22 -2.40 1.19 -18.17
CA ALA A 22 -3.77 0.74 -18.33
C ALA A 22 -4.70 1.53 -17.38
N GLU A 23 -5.88 1.95 -17.83
CA GLU A 23 -6.82 2.80 -17.08
C GLU A 23 -7.32 2.18 -15.75
N THR A 24 -7.03 0.91 -15.49
CA THR A 24 -7.82 0.06 -14.60
C THR A 24 -7.26 -0.16 -13.19
N ARG A 25 -6.13 0.45 -12.76
CA ARG A 25 -5.61 0.23 -11.39
C ARG A 25 -5.08 1.51 -10.70
N PHE A 26 -5.26 1.57 -9.37
CA PHE A 26 -4.95 2.73 -8.52
C PHE A 26 -3.45 3.11 -8.55
N ALA A 27 -3.16 4.38 -8.25
CA ALA A 27 -1.80 4.92 -8.06
C ALA A 27 -0.84 4.88 -9.26
N SER A 28 -1.34 4.60 -10.47
CA SER A 28 -0.54 4.57 -11.70
C SER A 28 0.33 5.80 -11.96
N ALA A 29 -0.17 7.00 -11.61
CA ALA A 29 0.60 8.24 -11.69
C ALA A 29 1.84 8.24 -10.77
N VAL A 30 1.74 7.67 -9.56
CA VAL A 30 2.87 7.59 -8.61
C VAL A 30 3.93 6.61 -9.12
N VAL A 31 3.50 5.43 -9.59
CA VAL A 31 4.43 4.42 -10.12
C VAL A 31 5.16 4.92 -11.36
N MET A 32 4.44 5.61 -12.26
CA MET A 32 5.06 6.26 -13.42
C MET A 32 6.08 7.31 -13.01
N MET A 33 5.80 8.11 -11.99
CA MET A 33 6.73 9.12 -11.49
C MET A 33 7.96 8.49 -10.83
N LYS A 34 7.81 7.39 -10.07
CA LYS A 34 8.95 6.61 -9.54
C LYS A 34 9.84 6.10 -10.67
N ARG A 35 9.23 5.52 -11.71
CA ARG A 35 9.93 5.05 -12.91
C ARG A 35 10.65 6.18 -13.63
N PHE A 36 9.99 7.32 -13.75
CA PHE A 36 10.53 8.50 -14.41
C PHE A 36 11.77 9.06 -13.68
N VAL A 37 11.80 8.99 -12.35
CA VAL A 37 13.00 9.30 -11.56
C VAL A 37 14.13 8.30 -11.82
N ALA A 38 13.84 7.00 -11.89
CA ALA A 38 14.85 5.96 -12.10
C ALA A 38 15.61 6.10 -13.45
N ILE A 39 14.98 6.71 -14.45
CA ILE A 39 15.56 6.95 -15.77
C ILE A 39 16.11 8.38 -15.96
N LYS A 40 16.15 9.20 -14.90
CA LYS A 40 16.62 10.59 -14.94
C LYS A 40 18.00 10.72 -15.57
N ASP A 41 18.94 9.87 -15.19
CA ASP A 41 20.33 9.95 -15.66
C ASP A 41 20.42 9.63 -17.16
N ALA A 42 19.72 8.60 -17.61
CA ALA A 42 19.63 8.24 -19.02
C ALA A 42 18.98 9.36 -19.85
N LEU A 43 17.91 9.98 -19.34
CA LEU A 43 17.26 11.13 -19.97
C LEU A 43 18.20 12.34 -20.05
N SER A 44 18.99 12.58 -19.01
CA SER A 44 19.94 13.69 -18.94
C SER A 44 21.04 13.56 -19.98
N VAL A 45 21.59 12.35 -20.16
CA VAL A 45 22.56 12.07 -21.23
C VAL A 45 21.90 12.20 -22.61
N MET A 46 20.69 11.68 -22.78
CA MET A 46 19.95 11.73 -24.04
C MET A 46 19.76 13.17 -24.54
N VAL A 47 19.29 14.10 -23.69
CA VAL A 47 18.98 15.49 -24.10
C VAL A 47 20.22 16.37 -24.38
N VAL A 48 21.41 15.88 -24.04
CA VAL A 48 22.69 16.53 -24.32
C VAL A 48 23.39 15.90 -25.53
N SER A 49 22.91 14.75 -26.03
CA SER A 49 23.51 14.05 -27.18
C SER A 49 23.41 14.80 -28.51
N GLU A 50 24.35 14.51 -29.42
CA GLU A 50 24.34 15.04 -30.79
C GLU A 50 23.08 14.62 -31.56
N LYS A 51 22.59 13.39 -31.32
CA LYS A 51 21.35 12.85 -31.91
C LYS A 51 20.12 13.67 -31.50
N TRP A 52 20.07 14.13 -30.25
CA TRP A 52 19.00 15.03 -29.79
C TRP A 52 19.10 16.41 -30.43
N THR A 53 20.31 16.89 -30.70
CA THR A 53 20.53 18.17 -31.39
C THR A 53 20.06 18.11 -32.85
N ALA A 54 20.33 17.01 -33.55
CA ALA A 54 19.79 16.75 -34.89
C ALA A 54 18.25 16.60 -34.86
N TYR A 55 17.70 15.99 -33.81
CA TYR A 55 16.25 15.86 -33.63
C TYR A 55 15.53 17.20 -33.40
N ARG A 56 16.21 18.17 -32.76
CA ARG A 56 15.68 19.49 -32.45
C ARG A 56 15.27 20.27 -33.71
N GLU A 57 15.88 19.99 -34.85
CA GLU A 57 15.60 20.67 -36.13
C GLU A 57 14.16 20.45 -36.61
N ASP A 58 13.54 19.32 -36.22
CA ASP A 58 12.17 18.95 -36.61
C ASP A 58 11.07 19.57 -35.71
N ASN A 59 11.35 19.79 -34.42
CA ASN A 59 10.40 20.36 -33.44
C ASN A 59 11.12 21.15 -32.34
N PRO A 60 11.62 22.35 -32.64
CA PRO A 60 12.55 23.07 -31.77
C PRO A 60 11.93 23.49 -30.44
N GLY A 61 10.64 23.88 -30.43
CA GLY A 61 9.96 24.33 -29.22
C GLY A 61 9.75 23.22 -28.18
N LEU A 62 9.23 22.06 -28.61
CA LEU A 62 8.97 20.93 -27.72
C LEU A 62 10.28 20.29 -27.23
N ALA A 63 11.27 20.16 -28.11
CA ALA A 63 12.58 19.60 -27.75
C ALA A 63 13.32 20.51 -26.75
N GLN A 64 13.22 21.83 -26.90
CA GLN A 64 13.80 22.77 -25.93
C GLN A 64 13.08 22.68 -24.58
N PHE A 65 11.75 22.66 -24.57
CA PHE A 65 10.97 22.51 -23.35
C PHE A 65 11.34 21.24 -22.57
N VAL A 66 11.45 20.09 -23.25
CA VAL A 66 11.84 18.81 -22.63
C VAL A 66 13.25 18.88 -22.06
N LYS A 67 14.20 19.46 -22.81
CA LYS A 67 15.57 19.66 -22.33
C LYS A 67 15.60 20.54 -21.09
N ASP A 68 14.92 21.67 -21.11
CA ASP A 68 14.86 22.63 -20.01
C ASP A 68 14.25 22.02 -18.74
N LYS A 69 13.33 21.06 -18.87
CA LYS A 69 12.77 20.34 -17.71
C LYS A 69 13.72 19.28 -17.17
N ILE A 70 14.30 18.46 -18.05
CA ILE A 70 15.19 17.35 -17.65
C ILE A 70 16.47 17.86 -16.99
N VAL A 71 17.02 19.01 -17.42
CA VAL A 71 18.25 19.56 -16.82
C VAL A 71 18.01 20.47 -15.61
N ASN A 72 16.76 20.67 -15.20
CA ASN A 72 16.42 21.61 -14.12
C ASN A 72 16.28 20.88 -12.78
N ASP A 73 17.27 21.06 -11.91
CA ASP A 73 17.30 20.44 -10.58
C ASP A 73 16.11 20.86 -9.70
N VAL A 74 15.72 22.13 -9.74
CA VAL A 74 14.54 22.64 -9.00
C VAL A 74 13.25 21.95 -9.43
N TRP A 75 13.16 21.52 -10.70
CA TRP A 75 12.03 20.74 -11.17
C TRP A 75 12.06 19.32 -10.63
N TRP A 76 13.23 18.68 -10.60
CA TRP A 76 13.39 17.35 -9.99
C TRP A 76 13.12 17.36 -8.50
N ASP A 77 13.52 18.41 -7.77
CA ASP A 77 13.20 18.57 -6.34
C ASP A 77 11.69 18.54 -6.11
N LYS A 78 10.91 19.17 -7.00
CA LYS A 78 9.43 19.12 -6.95
C LYS A 78 8.89 17.72 -7.22
N VAL A 79 9.50 16.98 -8.14
CA VAL A 79 9.14 15.58 -8.43
C VAL A 79 9.42 14.68 -7.22
N HIS A 80 10.60 14.83 -6.60
CA HIS A 80 10.96 14.11 -5.38
C HIS A 80 10.05 14.47 -4.22
N TYR A 81 9.70 15.75 -4.06
CA TYR A 81 8.72 16.18 -3.06
C TYR A 81 7.36 15.52 -3.29
N PHE A 82 6.86 15.53 -4.53
CA PHE A 82 5.60 14.87 -4.90
C PHE A 82 5.60 13.39 -4.52
N LEU A 83 6.67 12.66 -4.87
CA LEU A 83 6.80 11.26 -4.49
C LEU A 83 6.87 11.08 -2.97
N SER A 84 7.61 11.94 -2.28
CA SER A 84 7.81 11.84 -0.83
C SER A 84 6.51 11.92 -0.04
N PHE A 85 5.60 12.84 -0.37
CA PHE A 85 4.34 12.96 0.37
C PHE A 85 3.27 11.98 -0.13
N THR A 86 3.37 11.48 -1.36
CA THR A 86 2.43 10.47 -1.89
C THR A 86 2.81 9.04 -1.53
N ASP A 87 4.07 8.80 -1.17
CA ASP A 87 4.57 7.46 -0.82
C ASP A 87 3.87 6.82 0.39
N PRO A 88 3.57 7.53 1.50
CA PRO A 88 2.78 6.94 2.59
C PRO A 88 1.37 6.53 2.16
N ILE A 89 0.75 7.30 1.26
CA ILE A 89 -0.58 7.00 0.71
C ILE A 89 -0.51 5.75 -0.15
N TYR A 90 0.46 5.70 -1.07
CA TYR A 90 0.71 4.55 -1.92
C TYR A 90 0.96 3.29 -1.11
N SER A 91 1.88 3.35 -0.14
CA SER A 91 2.25 2.22 0.71
C SER A 91 1.08 1.68 1.53
N MET A 92 0.23 2.56 2.06
CA MET A 92 -0.94 2.16 2.82
C MET A 92 -1.99 1.46 1.95
N VAL A 93 -2.33 2.05 0.79
CA VAL A 93 -3.27 1.46 -0.16
C VAL A 93 -2.76 0.11 -0.63
N TRP A 94 -1.46 0.03 -0.91
CA TRP A 94 -0.80 -1.18 -1.37
C TRP A 94 -0.81 -2.29 -0.30
N ALA A 95 -0.51 -1.98 0.95
CA ALA A 95 -0.62 -2.94 2.06
C ALA A 95 -2.07 -3.42 2.31
N ALA A 96 -3.05 -2.52 2.15
CA ALA A 96 -4.47 -2.85 2.26
C ALA A 96 -4.99 -3.72 1.10
N ASP A 97 -4.33 -3.67 -0.05
CA ASP A 97 -4.70 -4.43 -1.23
C ASP A 97 -4.33 -5.92 -1.11
N THR A 98 -3.42 -6.31 -0.22
CA THR A 98 -2.91 -7.68 -0.12
C THR A 98 -3.95 -8.72 0.33
N ASP A 99 -3.67 -10.00 0.05
CA ASP A 99 -4.47 -11.15 0.54
C ASP A 99 -4.24 -11.44 2.03
N LYS A 100 -3.34 -10.69 2.67
CA LYS A 100 -3.01 -10.87 4.08
C LYS A 100 -4.15 -10.33 4.95
N PRO A 101 -4.40 -10.93 6.12
CA PRO A 101 -5.38 -10.41 7.05
C PRO A 101 -4.99 -9.02 7.55
N CYS A 102 -5.65 -7.98 7.05
CA CYS A 102 -5.29 -6.58 7.34
C CYS A 102 -6.47 -5.74 7.83
N LEU A 103 -7.70 -6.26 7.88
CA LEU A 103 -8.91 -5.51 8.25
C LEU A 103 -8.78 -4.77 9.60
N HIS A 104 -8.09 -5.39 10.56
CA HIS A 104 -7.85 -4.87 11.90
C HIS A 104 -6.69 -3.85 11.98
N LEU A 105 -5.93 -3.69 10.90
CA LEU A 105 -4.82 -2.77 10.75
C LEU A 105 -5.24 -1.48 10.03
N ILE A 106 -6.27 -1.52 9.19
CA ILE A 106 -6.69 -0.39 8.32
C ILE A 106 -6.84 0.93 9.05
N TYR A 107 -7.44 0.93 10.25
CA TYR A 107 -7.62 2.15 11.03
C TYR A 107 -6.27 2.77 11.42
N GLU A 108 -5.36 1.97 11.97
CA GLU A 108 -4.02 2.42 12.37
C GLU A 108 -3.15 2.81 11.17
N MET A 109 -3.25 2.03 10.09
CA MET A 109 -2.56 2.32 8.83
C MET A 109 -2.98 3.68 8.27
N TRP A 110 -4.26 4.03 8.41
CA TRP A 110 -4.79 5.31 7.96
C TRP A 110 -4.26 6.48 8.79
N ASP A 111 -4.31 6.36 10.12
CA ASP A 111 -3.80 7.39 11.04
C ASP A 111 -2.30 7.62 10.85
N THR A 112 -1.52 6.53 10.80
CA THR A 112 -0.08 6.57 10.55
C THR A 112 0.24 7.19 9.19
N MET A 113 -0.55 6.86 8.15
CA MET A 113 -0.37 7.45 6.82
C MET A 113 -0.59 8.95 6.85
N ILE A 114 -1.67 9.44 7.48
CA ILE A 114 -1.94 10.87 7.60
C ILE A 114 -0.80 11.59 8.32
N GLU A 115 -0.29 11.01 9.41
CA GLU A 115 0.82 11.58 10.17
C GLU A 115 2.11 11.65 9.33
N LYS A 116 2.45 10.56 8.62
CA LYS A 116 3.61 10.54 7.70
C LYS A 116 3.48 11.59 6.59
N VAL A 117 2.30 11.72 5.97
CA VAL A 117 2.02 12.75 4.96
C VAL A 117 2.21 14.14 5.55
N LYS A 118 1.67 14.41 6.75
CA LYS A 118 1.83 15.68 7.46
C LYS A 118 3.30 16.01 7.67
N ASN A 119 4.07 15.07 8.19
CA ASN A 119 5.49 15.25 8.50
C ASN A 119 6.31 15.60 7.26
N VAL A 120 6.05 14.94 6.13
CA VAL A 120 6.73 15.25 4.86
C VAL A 120 6.40 16.66 4.37
N ILE A 121 5.12 17.03 4.40
CA ILE A 121 4.67 18.36 3.93
C ILE A 121 5.23 19.47 4.82
N TYR A 122 5.13 19.31 6.15
CA TYR A 122 5.61 20.31 7.11
C TYR A 122 7.12 20.50 7.00
N ARG A 123 7.88 19.41 6.86
CA ARG A 123 9.32 19.46 6.65
C ARG A 123 9.70 20.21 5.37
N TYR A 124 8.95 20.01 4.29
CA TYR A 124 9.19 20.71 3.03
C TYR A 124 8.82 22.20 3.10
N GLU A 125 7.75 22.54 3.82
CA GLU A 125 7.33 23.93 4.04
C GLU A 125 8.16 24.65 5.12
N GLY A 126 9.01 23.93 5.87
CA GLY A 126 9.77 24.48 6.99
C GLY A 126 8.89 24.87 8.18
N LYS A 127 7.80 24.12 8.41
CA LYS A 127 6.80 24.42 9.43
C LYS A 127 6.94 23.58 10.68
N GLU A 128 6.67 24.21 11.81
CA GLU A 128 6.56 23.55 13.11
C GLU A 128 5.20 22.86 13.29
N PRO A 129 5.06 21.84 14.16
CA PRO A 129 3.83 21.04 14.28
C PRO A 129 2.55 21.81 14.62
N HIS A 130 2.71 22.99 15.22
CA HIS A 130 1.64 23.90 15.65
C HIS A 130 1.26 24.95 14.60
N GLU A 131 2.05 25.08 13.52
CA GLU A 131 1.77 26.02 12.45
C GLU A 131 0.75 25.43 11.46
N GLU A 132 -0.02 26.31 10.82
CA GLU A 132 -1.03 25.90 9.85
C GLU A 132 -0.43 25.82 8.44
N SER A 133 -0.77 24.75 7.71
CA SER A 133 -0.46 24.60 6.29
C SER A 133 -1.72 24.52 5.46
N THR A 134 -1.89 25.48 4.55
CA THR A 134 -3.01 25.50 3.60
C THR A 134 -2.96 24.33 2.64
N PHE A 135 -1.75 23.91 2.23
CA PHE A 135 -1.57 22.74 1.38
C PHE A 135 -1.89 21.45 2.14
N TYR A 136 -1.34 21.27 3.34
CA TYR A 136 -1.67 20.09 4.16
C TYR A 136 -3.16 20.05 4.48
N SER A 137 -3.78 21.18 4.81
CA SER A 137 -5.23 21.26 5.08
C SER A 137 -6.03 20.76 3.88
N ALA A 138 -5.72 21.19 2.66
CA ALA A 138 -6.37 20.69 1.45
C ALA A 138 -6.14 19.18 1.22
N VAL A 139 -4.92 18.69 1.49
CA VAL A 139 -4.61 17.25 1.38
C VAL A 139 -5.37 16.45 2.44
N GLN A 140 -5.40 16.94 3.68
CA GLN A 140 -6.10 16.33 4.80
C GLN A 140 -7.60 16.26 4.52
N ASP A 141 -8.21 17.31 3.97
CA ASP A 141 -9.62 17.31 3.59
C ASP A 141 -9.94 16.22 2.55
N ILE A 142 -9.06 16.03 1.56
CA ILE A 142 -9.19 14.95 0.56
C ILE A 142 -9.09 13.59 1.24
N LEU A 143 -8.10 13.39 2.11
CA LEU A 143 -7.91 12.14 2.84
C LEU A 143 -9.12 11.83 3.71
N VAL A 144 -9.54 12.77 4.58
CA VAL A 144 -10.73 12.61 5.43
C VAL A 144 -11.98 12.34 4.59
N SER A 145 -12.20 13.06 3.50
CA SER A 145 -13.35 12.81 2.61
C SER A 145 -13.36 11.39 2.04
N ARG A 146 -12.19 10.82 1.73
CA ARG A 146 -12.05 9.44 1.28
C ARG A 146 -12.28 8.46 2.43
N TRP A 147 -11.68 8.72 3.59
CA TRP A 147 -11.87 7.92 4.80
C TRP A 147 -13.33 7.79 5.20
N THR A 148 -14.09 8.90 5.20
CA THR A 148 -15.50 8.88 5.59
C THR A 148 -16.36 7.99 4.67
N LYS A 149 -15.91 7.75 3.43
CA LYS A 149 -16.58 6.83 2.49
C LYS A 149 -16.15 5.37 2.67
N SER A 150 -14.92 5.12 3.12
CA SER A 150 -14.36 3.77 3.29
C SER A 150 -14.42 3.25 4.73
N ASN A 151 -14.60 4.12 5.72
CA ASN A 151 -14.64 3.76 7.13
C ASN A 151 -15.95 3.06 7.46
N THR A 152 -15.89 1.73 7.47
CA THR A 152 -17.01 0.90 7.90
C THR A 152 -16.94 0.64 9.41
N PRO A 153 -18.10 0.48 10.08
CA PRO A 153 -18.15 0.00 11.47
C PRO A 153 -17.38 -1.31 11.71
N LEU A 154 -17.16 -2.09 10.65
CA LEU A 154 -16.40 -3.33 10.70
C LEU A 154 -14.89 -3.09 10.93
N HIS A 155 -14.30 -2.07 10.32
CA HIS A 155 -12.91 -1.68 10.59
C HIS A 155 -12.72 -1.30 12.06
N CYS A 156 -13.63 -0.51 12.61
CA CYS A 156 -13.60 -0.10 14.02
C CYS A 156 -13.77 -1.30 14.97
N LEU A 157 -14.65 -2.25 14.64
CA LEU A 157 -14.80 -3.49 15.42
C LEU A 157 -13.54 -4.36 15.33
N ALA A 158 -12.97 -4.56 14.14
CA ALA A 158 -11.76 -5.36 13.95
C ALA A 158 -10.56 -4.74 14.66
N HIS A 159 -10.37 -3.41 14.54
CA HIS A 159 -9.38 -2.64 15.27
C HIS A 159 -9.57 -2.80 16.79
N SER A 160 -10.80 -2.67 17.29
CA SER A 160 -11.12 -2.86 18.72
C SER A 160 -10.76 -4.26 19.25
N LEU A 161 -10.66 -5.28 18.40
CA LEU A 161 -10.32 -6.64 18.80
C LEU A 161 -8.82 -6.93 18.75
N ASN A 162 -7.98 -6.01 18.28
CA ASN A 162 -6.53 -6.20 18.29
C ASN A 162 -5.98 -5.89 19.69
N PRO A 163 -5.36 -6.87 20.40
CA PRO A 163 -4.83 -6.67 21.75
C PRO A 163 -3.69 -5.66 21.85
N LYS A 164 -2.92 -5.46 20.76
CA LYS A 164 -1.78 -4.53 20.71
C LYS A 164 -2.17 -3.10 21.04
N TYR A 165 -3.37 -2.67 20.63
CA TYR A 165 -3.86 -1.30 20.83
C TYR A 165 -4.31 -0.99 22.26
N TYR A 166 -4.14 -1.94 23.18
CA TYR A 166 -4.36 -1.74 24.61
C TYR A 166 -3.04 -1.68 25.40
N THR A 167 -1.90 -1.84 24.72
CA THR A 167 -0.57 -1.80 25.37
C THR A 167 -0.13 -0.37 25.62
N GLU A 168 0.59 -0.15 26.72
CA GLU A 168 1.16 1.17 27.03
C GLU A 168 2.19 1.60 25.98
N ALA A 169 2.99 0.65 25.47
CA ALA A 169 3.94 0.88 24.39
C ALA A 169 3.26 1.56 23.19
N TRP A 170 2.19 0.96 22.64
CA TRP A 170 1.48 1.53 21.50
C TRP A 170 0.77 2.86 21.81
N ILE A 171 0.18 3.00 23.01
CA ILE A 171 -0.51 4.25 23.41
C ILE A 171 0.49 5.40 23.54
N SER A 172 1.70 5.14 24.04
CA SER A 172 2.72 6.15 24.29
C SER A 172 3.48 6.62 23.04
N GLU A 173 3.38 5.89 21.93
CA GLU A 173 4.05 6.23 20.66
C GLU A 173 3.59 7.57 20.09
N VAL A 174 2.30 7.90 20.20
CA VAL A 174 1.72 9.11 19.61
C VAL A 174 1.00 9.93 20.68
N PRO A 175 1.28 11.25 20.81
CA PRO A 175 0.58 12.11 21.75
C PRO A 175 -0.94 12.10 21.53
N ASN A 176 -1.70 12.02 22.63
CA ASN A 176 -3.17 11.97 22.65
C ASN A 176 -3.82 10.72 22.04
N ARG A 177 -3.03 9.70 21.66
CA ARG A 177 -3.57 8.41 21.24
C ARG A 177 -4.33 7.75 22.39
N GLN A 178 -5.45 7.12 22.08
CA GLN A 178 -6.30 6.46 23.05
C GLN A 178 -6.53 5.00 22.68
N ALA A 179 -6.67 4.15 23.69
CA ALA A 179 -7.09 2.77 23.46
C ALA A 179 -8.50 2.72 22.84
N PRO A 180 -8.83 1.70 22.02
CA PRO A 180 -10.11 1.62 21.29
C PRO A 180 -11.39 1.68 22.14
N HIS A 181 -11.28 1.41 23.44
CA HIS A 181 -12.41 1.47 24.38
C HIS A 181 -12.65 2.86 24.97
N ASN A 182 -11.66 3.76 24.89
CA ASN A 182 -11.75 5.15 25.35
C ASN A 182 -12.04 6.12 24.19
N ASP A 183 -11.69 5.74 22.96
CA ASP A 183 -12.07 6.49 21.77
C ASP A 183 -13.59 6.43 21.52
N GLU A 184 -14.23 7.60 21.48
CA GLU A 184 -15.68 7.74 21.31
C GLU A 184 -16.14 7.24 19.94
N GLN A 185 -15.48 7.65 18.85
CA GLN A 185 -15.86 7.30 17.49
C GLN A 185 -15.74 5.79 17.26
N ILE A 186 -14.61 5.20 17.66
CA ILE A 186 -14.39 3.75 17.54
C ILE A 186 -15.43 3.00 18.38
N SER A 187 -15.75 3.50 19.57
CA SER A 187 -16.73 2.89 20.46
C SER A 187 -18.16 2.94 19.93
N GLU A 188 -18.57 4.05 19.35
CA GLU A 188 -19.88 4.19 18.71
C GLU A 188 -20.02 3.25 17.51
N MET A 189 -19.02 3.21 16.63
CA MET A 189 -19.01 2.37 15.44
C MET A 189 -18.97 0.88 15.79
N ARG A 190 -18.14 0.46 16.76
CA ARG A 190 -18.12 -0.91 17.30
C ARG A 190 -19.51 -1.29 17.85
N ASN A 191 -20.11 -0.42 18.65
CA ASN A 191 -21.42 -0.67 19.25
C ASN A 191 -22.54 -0.75 18.20
N ALA A 192 -22.46 0.05 17.13
CA ALA A 192 -23.36 -0.06 15.99
C ALA A 192 -23.22 -1.44 15.31
N CYS A 193 -21.99 -1.93 15.14
CA CYS A 193 -21.73 -3.28 14.63
C CYS A 193 -22.32 -4.36 15.53
N PHE A 194 -22.15 -4.28 16.86
CA PHE A 194 -22.75 -5.24 17.78
C PHE A 194 -24.28 -5.25 17.70
N ARG A 195 -24.93 -4.07 17.69
CA ARG A 195 -26.40 -3.97 17.57
C ARG A 195 -26.93 -4.50 16.25
N ARG A 196 -26.14 -4.42 15.17
CA ARG A 196 -26.53 -4.93 13.85
C ARG A 196 -26.46 -6.45 13.77
N ASN A 197 -25.48 -7.07 14.44
CA ASN A 197 -25.19 -8.49 14.31
C ASN A 197 -25.80 -9.35 15.43
N PHE A 198 -26.10 -8.77 16.59
CA PHE A 198 -26.56 -9.49 17.77
C PHE A 198 -27.81 -8.85 18.37
N SER A 199 -28.63 -9.66 19.05
CA SER A 199 -29.86 -9.21 19.72
C SER A 199 -30.06 -9.90 21.08
N GLY A 200 -30.92 -9.31 21.91
CA GLY A 200 -31.32 -9.88 23.20
C GLY A 200 -30.14 -10.18 24.15
N GLU A 201 -30.13 -11.40 24.70
CA GLU A 201 -29.11 -11.87 25.65
C GLU A 201 -27.72 -12.03 25.01
N GLU A 202 -27.65 -12.37 23.73
CA GLU A 202 -26.36 -12.52 23.02
C GLU A 202 -25.62 -11.18 22.93
N LEU A 203 -26.34 -10.10 22.61
CA LEU A 203 -25.78 -8.75 22.58
C LEU A 203 -25.21 -8.35 23.96
N LYS A 204 -25.91 -8.68 25.05
CA LYS A 204 -25.43 -8.40 26.42
C LYS A 204 -24.15 -9.18 26.71
N ARG A 205 -24.11 -10.49 26.38
CA ARG A 205 -22.93 -11.34 26.59
C ARG A 205 -21.72 -10.82 25.82
N VAL A 206 -21.86 -10.51 24.52
CA VAL A 206 -20.75 -10.00 23.70
C VAL A 206 -20.21 -8.68 24.24
N LYS A 207 -21.10 -7.77 24.66
CA LYS A 207 -20.67 -6.50 25.28
C LYS A 207 -19.94 -6.70 26.61
N GLN A 208 -20.42 -7.61 27.45
CA GLN A 208 -19.77 -7.92 28.73
C GLN A 208 -18.39 -8.57 28.53
N GLN A 209 -18.29 -9.48 27.56
CA GLN A 209 -17.02 -10.09 27.17
C GLN A 209 -16.04 -9.04 26.63
N TYR A 210 -16.52 -8.13 25.79
CA TYR A 210 -15.70 -7.03 25.28
C TYR A 210 -15.18 -6.15 26.43
N ALA A 211 -16.06 -5.76 27.36
CA ALA A 211 -15.66 -4.98 28.53
C ALA A 211 -14.61 -5.71 29.38
N THR A 212 -14.77 -7.03 29.56
CA THR A 212 -13.80 -7.86 30.29
C THR A 212 -12.44 -7.89 29.59
N PHE A 213 -12.43 -8.01 28.26
CA PHE A 213 -11.19 -7.96 27.47
C PHE A 213 -10.52 -6.58 27.51
N SER A 214 -11.28 -5.51 27.27
CA SER A 214 -10.77 -4.14 27.13
C SER A 214 -10.26 -3.54 28.43
N LEU A 215 -10.83 -3.97 29.56
CA LEU A 215 -10.49 -3.48 30.90
C LEU A 215 -9.56 -4.42 31.67
N PHE A 216 -8.90 -5.38 30.99
CA PHE A 216 -8.02 -6.36 31.63
C PHE A 216 -8.73 -7.09 32.79
N GLY A 217 -9.95 -7.53 32.54
CA GLY A 217 -10.75 -8.30 33.49
C GLY A 217 -10.26 -9.75 33.62
N PRO A 218 -10.99 -10.57 34.40
CA PRO A 218 -10.60 -11.95 34.67
C PRO A 218 -10.37 -12.77 33.39
N GLY A 219 -9.19 -13.38 33.29
CA GLY A 219 -8.76 -14.17 32.14
C GLY A 219 -8.04 -13.39 31.03
N PHE A 220 -7.89 -12.07 31.17
CA PHE A 220 -7.13 -11.22 30.24
C PHE A 220 -6.04 -10.38 30.93
N ASN A 221 -5.77 -10.70 32.20
CA ASN A 221 -4.88 -9.96 33.10
C ASN A 221 -3.78 -10.83 33.71
N SER A 222 -3.58 -12.06 33.20
CA SER A 222 -2.39 -12.83 33.53
C SER A 222 -1.15 -12.16 32.94
N PHE A 223 0.01 -12.40 33.56
CA PHE A 223 1.28 -11.89 33.08
C PHE A 223 1.51 -12.25 31.60
N ASP A 224 1.40 -13.54 31.25
CA ASP A 224 1.54 -14.03 29.87
C ASP A 224 0.57 -13.34 28.91
N SER A 225 -0.69 -13.16 29.33
CA SER A 225 -1.70 -12.51 28.50
C SER A 225 -1.36 -11.05 28.20
N LEU A 226 -0.73 -10.33 29.13
CA LEU A 226 -0.34 -8.94 28.96
C LEU A 226 0.93 -8.81 28.10
N GLU A 227 1.92 -9.67 28.34
CA GLU A 227 3.18 -9.69 27.61
C GLU A 227 2.95 -10.00 26.12
N ASP A 228 2.18 -11.05 25.85
CA ASP A 228 1.88 -11.51 24.49
C ASP A 228 1.13 -10.47 23.64
N ARG A 229 0.44 -9.47 24.22
CA ARG A 229 -0.29 -8.45 23.43
C ARG A 229 0.61 -7.64 22.52
N THR A 230 1.89 -7.53 22.88
CA THR A 230 2.82 -6.60 22.23
C THR A 230 3.39 -7.17 20.93
N TYR A 231 3.76 -8.46 20.94
CA TYR A 231 4.47 -9.10 19.83
C TYR A 231 3.68 -10.20 19.14
N MET A 232 2.65 -10.78 19.78
CA MET A 232 1.94 -11.91 19.20
C MET A 232 0.95 -11.45 18.13
N ASP A 233 0.80 -12.25 17.07
CA ASP A 233 -0.27 -12.06 16.10
C ASP A 233 -1.64 -12.02 16.83
N PRO A 234 -2.50 -11.02 16.54
CA PRO A 234 -3.77 -10.85 17.24
C PRO A 234 -4.64 -12.11 17.23
N LYS A 235 -4.67 -12.84 16.11
CA LYS A 235 -5.49 -14.05 15.97
C LYS A 235 -4.94 -15.19 16.83
N GLN A 236 -3.62 -15.34 16.92
CA GLN A 236 -2.96 -16.29 17.83
C GLN A 236 -3.22 -15.95 19.29
N TRP A 237 -3.13 -14.67 19.67
CA TRP A 237 -3.40 -14.20 21.03
C TRP A 237 -4.83 -14.58 21.49
N TRP A 238 -5.84 -14.36 20.63
CA TRP A 238 -7.21 -14.81 20.89
C TRP A 238 -7.34 -16.34 20.98
N GLY A 239 -6.49 -17.08 20.27
CA GLY A 239 -6.36 -18.53 20.36
C GLY A 239 -5.99 -19.01 21.76
N ILE A 240 -4.99 -18.37 22.38
CA ILE A 240 -4.44 -18.76 23.69
C ILE A 240 -5.27 -18.16 24.82
N HIS A 241 -5.48 -16.84 24.82
CA HIS A 241 -6.01 -16.10 25.96
C HIS A 241 -7.53 -15.85 25.88
N GLY A 242 -8.16 -16.08 24.72
CA GLY A 242 -9.58 -15.77 24.51
C GLY A 242 -10.60 -16.70 25.18
N HIS A 243 -10.19 -17.61 26.07
CA HIS A 243 -11.10 -18.62 26.65
C HIS A 243 -12.22 -18.01 27.51
N SER A 244 -11.95 -16.88 28.18
CA SER A 244 -12.92 -16.17 29.02
C SER A 244 -13.96 -15.37 28.22
N ALA A 245 -13.83 -15.31 26.89
CA ALA A 245 -14.76 -14.61 26.02
C ALA A 245 -15.07 -15.42 24.75
N PRO A 246 -15.82 -16.53 24.85
CA PRO A 246 -16.01 -17.46 23.74
C PRO A 246 -16.73 -16.84 22.52
N GLU A 247 -17.74 -16.01 22.72
CA GLU A 247 -18.48 -15.32 21.64
C GLU A 247 -17.61 -14.25 20.99
N LEU A 248 -16.86 -13.48 21.78
CA LEU A 248 -15.95 -12.47 21.28
C LEU A 248 -14.76 -13.09 20.53
N LYS A 249 -14.22 -14.21 21.03
CA LYS A 249 -13.16 -14.99 20.38
C LYS A 249 -13.60 -15.48 18.99
N LYS A 250 -14.85 -15.93 18.85
CA LYS A 250 -15.41 -16.32 17.53
C LYS A 250 -15.45 -15.14 16.56
N LEU A 251 -15.80 -13.95 17.04
CA LEU A 251 -15.74 -12.72 16.23
C LEU A 251 -14.32 -12.37 15.85
N ALA A 252 -13.39 -12.39 16.81
CA ALA A 252 -11.98 -12.09 16.59
C ALA A 252 -11.38 -13.00 15.52
N PHE A 253 -11.61 -14.31 15.58
CA PHE A 253 -11.12 -15.22 14.54
C PHE A 253 -11.63 -14.92 13.14
N ARG A 254 -12.87 -14.44 13.01
CA ARG A 254 -13.45 -14.08 11.71
C ARG A 254 -12.87 -12.77 11.17
N LEU A 255 -12.75 -11.76 12.04
CA LEU A 255 -12.38 -10.40 11.63
C LEU A 255 -10.87 -10.21 11.51
N LEU A 256 -10.09 -10.78 12.43
CA LEU A 256 -8.63 -10.67 12.41
C LEU A 256 -8.01 -11.49 11.28
N GLY A 257 -8.74 -12.49 10.77
CA GLY A 257 -8.34 -13.30 9.61
C GLY A 257 -8.82 -12.77 8.26
N GLN A 258 -9.49 -11.61 8.21
CA GLN A 258 -10.12 -11.11 6.99
C GLN A 258 -9.20 -10.13 6.24
N PRO A 259 -9.00 -10.30 4.92
CA PRO A 259 -8.40 -9.25 4.08
C PRO A 259 -9.38 -8.09 3.89
N THR A 260 -8.87 -6.93 3.50
CA THR A 260 -9.69 -5.72 3.32
C THR A 260 -10.11 -5.51 1.88
N SER A 261 -9.32 -5.96 0.91
CA SER A 261 -9.58 -5.71 -0.51
C SER A 261 -10.41 -6.80 -1.17
N SER A 262 -11.26 -6.39 -2.11
CA SER A 262 -11.94 -7.30 -3.04
C SER A 262 -11.03 -7.72 -4.21
N SER A 263 -9.93 -7.00 -4.45
CA SER A 263 -8.96 -7.32 -5.51
C SER A 263 -8.26 -8.66 -5.28
N CYS A 264 -8.24 -9.17 -4.03
CA CYS A 264 -7.83 -10.54 -3.70
C CYS A 264 -8.58 -11.58 -4.54
N ALA A 265 -9.86 -11.35 -4.80
CA ALA A 265 -10.65 -12.20 -5.68
C ALA A 265 -10.31 -11.95 -7.17
N GLU A 266 -10.01 -10.71 -7.55
CA GLU A 266 -9.64 -10.33 -8.92
C GLU A 266 -8.31 -10.95 -9.37
N ARG A 267 -7.30 -11.06 -8.49
CA ARG A 267 -6.02 -11.75 -8.80
C ARG A 267 -6.20 -13.24 -9.02
N ASN A 268 -7.03 -13.88 -8.19
CA ASN A 268 -7.44 -15.26 -8.41
C ASN A 268 -8.17 -15.39 -9.75
N TRP A 269 -9.07 -14.46 -10.08
CA TRP A 269 -9.82 -14.50 -11.33
C TRP A 269 -8.99 -14.22 -12.58
N SER A 270 -7.94 -13.39 -12.51
CA SER A 270 -6.95 -13.23 -13.59
C SER A 270 -6.17 -14.53 -13.80
N THR A 271 -5.80 -15.23 -12.70
CA THR A 271 -5.17 -16.56 -12.78
C THR A 271 -6.10 -17.60 -13.43
N TYR A 272 -7.41 -17.53 -13.18
CA TYR A 272 -8.41 -18.38 -13.86
C TYR A 272 -8.79 -17.86 -15.26
N GLY A 273 -8.59 -16.59 -15.56
CA GLY A 273 -8.76 -15.97 -16.88
C GLY A 273 -7.82 -16.60 -17.90
N LEU A 274 -6.58 -16.87 -17.51
CA LEU A 274 -5.59 -17.63 -18.30
C LEU A 274 -6.08 -19.04 -18.68
N ILE A 275 -6.90 -19.67 -17.85
CA ILE A 275 -7.49 -21.00 -18.09
C ILE A 275 -8.69 -20.91 -19.03
N HIS A 276 -9.44 -19.80 -19.00
CA HIS A 276 -10.63 -19.61 -19.82
C HIS A 276 -10.36 -18.94 -21.18
N SER A 277 -9.26 -18.20 -21.35
CA SER A 277 -8.91 -17.51 -22.60
C SER A 277 -8.18 -18.41 -23.63
N SER A 278 -7.60 -19.53 -23.19
CA SER A 278 -6.87 -20.44 -24.06
C SER A 278 -7.65 -21.72 -24.36
N LEU A 279 -8.45 -21.68 -25.43
CA LEU A 279 -8.99 -22.91 -26.02
C LEU A 279 -7.82 -23.76 -26.54
N ARG A 280 -7.51 -24.85 -25.82
CA ARG A 280 -6.78 -26.05 -26.27
C ARG A 280 -5.24 -25.94 -26.33
N SER A 281 -4.55 -26.22 -25.23
CA SER A 281 -3.68 -27.42 -25.09
C SER A 281 -2.88 -27.45 -23.78
N ARG A 282 -3.00 -28.58 -23.08
CA ARG A 282 -2.06 -29.22 -22.13
C ARG A 282 -1.15 -28.33 -21.26
N THR A 283 -1.50 -28.31 -19.96
CA THR A 283 -0.59 -28.30 -18.79
C THR A 283 0.58 -27.32 -18.84
N CYS A 284 0.34 -26.10 -18.36
CA CYS A 284 1.38 -25.19 -17.91
C CYS A 284 0.97 -24.61 -16.56
N VAL A 285 1.06 -25.43 -15.50
CA VAL A 285 1.21 -24.91 -14.14
C VAL A 285 2.66 -24.44 -14.05
N PHE A 286 2.91 -23.19 -14.46
CA PHE A 286 4.18 -22.55 -14.18
C PHE A 286 4.08 -21.89 -12.82
N PHE A 287 4.80 -22.49 -11.88
CA PHE A 287 5.24 -21.85 -10.65
C PHE A 287 5.86 -20.49 -11.00
N LEU A 288 5.51 -19.47 -10.22
CA LEU A 288 6.20 -18.20 -10.13
C LEU A 288 7.65 -18.48 -9.68
N GLU A 289 8.53 -18.74 -10.64
CA GLU A 289 9.96 -18.80 -10.41
C GLU A 289 10.55 -17.42 -10.77
N LYS A 290 11.15 -16.77 -9.77
CA LYS A 290 11.89 -15.50 -9.86
C LYS A 290 12.68 -15.42 -11.16
N ASN A 291 12.24 -14.56 -12.09
CA ASN A 291 12.90 -14.38 -13.37
C ASN A 291 13.98 -13.28 -13.23
N GLU A 292 15.25 -13.57 -13.57
CA GLU A 292 16.36 -12.58 -13.49
C GLU A 292 16.07 -11.30 -14.29
N GLU A 293 15.25 -11.40 -15.34
CA GLU A 293 14.82 -10.29 -16.18
C GLU A 293 13.86 -9.32 -15.45
N TYR A 294 13.17 -9.77 -14.42
CA TYR A 294 12.36 -8.93 -13.53
C TYR A 294 13.22 -8.16 -12.52
N ASN A 295 14.24 -8.81 -11.98
CA ASN A 295 15.12 -8.17 -11.00
C ASN A 295 16.17 -7.24 -11.67
N HIS A 296 16.55 -7.55 -12.92
CA HIS A 296 17.70 -6.93 -13.58
C HIS A 296 17.48 -6.53 -15.04
N GLY A 297 16.28 -6.75 -15.59
CA GLY A 297 15.97 -6.53 -17.01
C GLY A 297 15.20 -5.24 -17.31
N PRO A 298 14.80 -5.05 -18.58
CA PRO A 298 14.18 -3.81 -19.08
C PRO A 298 12.86 -3.43 -18.43
N SER A 299 12.15 -4.43 -17.92
CA SER A 299 10.86 -4.35 -17.21
C SER A 299 11.01 -4.35 -15.70
N ALA A 300 12.22 -4.23 -15.14
CA ALA A 300 12.41 -4.29 -13.69
C ALA A 300 11.51 -3.31 -12.92
N MET A 301 11.00 -3.73 -11.76
CA MET A 301 9.93 -3.05 -10.98
C MET A 301 8.52 -3.10 -11.61
N TRP A 302 8.25 -4.03 -12.55
CA TRP A 302 6.92 -4.26 -13.13
C TRP A 302 6.69 -5.75 -13.47
N ASP A 303 5.67 -6.37 -12.87
CA ASP A 303 5.31 -7.77 -13.13
C ASP A 303 4.64 -7.88 -14.51
N ILE A 304 5.09 -8.86 -15.32
CA ILE A 304 4.51 -9.15 -16.63
C ILE A 304 3.47 -10.28 -16.47
N GLY A 305 2.21 -9.90 -16.24
CA GLY A 305 1.06 -10.78 -16.37
C GLY A 305 0.48 -10.70 -17.79
N ALA A 306 0.26 -11.85 -18.42
CA ALA A 306 -0.24 -11.93 -19.79
C ALA A 306 -1.78 -11.84 -19.82
N ASP A 307 -2.33 -10.65 -20.02
CA ASP A 307 -3.64 -10.47 -20.62
C ASP A 307 -3.53 -9.38 -21.71
N THR A 308 -3.85 -9.75 -22.95
CA THR A 308 -3.83 -8.87 -24.13
C THR A 308 -5.11 -8.03 -24.18
N PHE A 309 -4.98 -6.70 -24.25
CA PHE A 309 -6.02 -5.81 -24.78
C PHE A 309 -5.43 -4.95 -25.91
N GLU A 310 -5.83 -5.25 -27.15
CA GLU A 310 -5.57 -4.40 -28.32
C GLU A 310 -6.40 -3.12 -28.18
N ALA A 311 -5.76 -2.03 -27.77
CA ALA A 311 -6.32 -0.69 -27.94
C ALA A 311 -5.74 -0.09 -29.22
N ASP A 312 -6.60 0.04 -30.23
CA ASP A 312 -6.32 0.70 -31.51
C ASP A 312 -5.87 2.15 -31.30
N PHE A 313 -4.56 2.35 -31.15
CA PHE A 313 -3.90 3.63 -31.37
C PHE A 313 -3.15 3.52 -32.70
N GLU A 314 -3.65 4.18 -33.75
CA GLU A 314 -2.96 4.35 -35.04
C GLU A 314 -1.69 5.19 -34.83
N GLY A 315 -0.64 4.55 -34.31
CA GLY A 315 0.55 5.26 -33.82
C GLY A 315 1.67 4.37 -33.29
N GLY A 316 1.92 3.20 -33.88
CA GLY A 316 3.18 2.46 -33.73
C GLY A 316 3.43 1.82 -32.36
N THR A 317 3.17 0.52 -32.29
CA THR A 317 3.20 -0.42 -31.15
C THR A 317 4.55 -0.65 -30.44
N ASN A 318 5.58 0.15 -30.67
CA ASN A 318 6.91 -0.07 -30.06
C ASN A 318 7.30 0.97 -29.00
N PHE A 319 6.52 2.03 -28.79
CA PHE A 319 6.84 3.05 -27.79
C PHE A 319 6.44 2.65 -26.36
N LEU A 320 5.45 1.77 -26.23
CA LEU A 320 4.80 1.39 -24.97
C LEU A 320 4.63 -0.13 -24.96
N GLU A 321 5.19 -0.80 -23.96
CA GLU A 321 4.79 -2.18 -23.67
C GLU A 321 3.50 -2.13 -22.83
N HIS A 322 2.47 -2.83 -23.30
CA HIS A 322 1.30 -3.14 -22.52
C HIS A 322 1.69 -4.22 -21.51
N ALA A 323 1.73 -3.87 -20.24
CA ALA A 323 1.95 -4.81 -19.15
C ALA A 323 0.74 -4.76 -18.22
N ASP A 324 0.01 -5.87 -18.16
CA ASP A 324 -1.06 -6.06 -17.19
C ASP A 324 -0.49 -6.74 -15.93
N GLN A 325 -0.84 -6.16 -14.79
CA GLN A 325 -0.11 -6.31 -13.53
C GLN A 325 -0.39 -7.63 -12.77
N SER A 326 0.66 -8.21 -12.19
CA SER A 326 0.66 -8.61 -10.76
C SER A 326 1.51 -7.62 -9.94
N LEU A 327 1.56 -7.77 -8.61
CA LEU A 327 2.12 -6.78 -7.69
C LEU A 327 3.54 -7.15 -7.21
N ASP A 328 4.42 -6.16 -7.21
CA ASP A 328 5.83 -6.22 -6.82
C ASP A 328 6.05 -6.87 -5.44
N GLU A 329 6.77 -7.99 -5.41
CA GLU A 329 7.02 -8.82 -4.23
C GLU A 329 8.24 -8.33 -3.41
N LEU A 330 9.09 -7.46 -3.96
CA LEU A 330 10.32 -7.00 -3.30
C LEU A 330 10.10 -5.74 -2.44
N ASP A 331 9.28 -4.80 -2.92
CA ASP A 331 8.80 -3.69 -2.08
C ASP A 331 7.87 -4.21 -0.96
N LEU A 332 7.30 -5.41 -1.13
CA LEU A 332 6.50 -6.12 -0.13
C LEU A 332 7.29 -6.62 1.04
N GLU A 333 8.44 -7.25 0.79
CA GLU A 333 9.35 -7.64 1.86
C GLU A 333 9.76 -6.41 2.66
N ARG A 334 10.10 -5.30 2.01
CA ARG A 334 10.53 -4.07 2.71
C ARG A 334 9.43 -3.37 3.51
N VAL A 335 8.21 -3.26 3.00
CA VAL A 335 7.08 -2.65 3.74
C VAL A 335 6.59 -3.58 4.86
N LEU A 336 6.59 -4.89 4.63
CA LEU A 336 6.32 -5.88 5.69
C LEU A 336 7.47 -5.99 6.68
N GLU A 337 8.70 -5.68 6.30
CA GLU A 337 9.86 -5.56 7.18
C GLU A 337 9.85 -4.23 7.91
N ASP A 338 9.31 -3.14 7.37
CA ASP A 338 9.13 -1.89 8.13
C ASP A 338 7.93 -2.00 9.09
N LEU A 339 6.87 -2.71 8.69
CA LEU A 339 5.76 -3.11 9.57
C LEU A 339 6.14 -4.26 10.51
N GLY A 340 7.09 -5.09 10.10
CA GLY A 340 7.70 -6.20 10.84
C GLY A 340 8.89 -5.75 11.67
N ALA A 341 9.47 -4.58 11.44
CA ALA A 341 10.44 -3.92 12.32
C ALA A 341 9.71 -3.27 13.51
N LEU A 342 8.38 -3.16 13.42
CA LEU A 342 7.49 -3.05 14.58
C LEU A 342 7.22 -4.43 15.25
N GLY A 343 8.05 -5.47 14.97
CA GLY A 343 7.89 -6.85 15.45
C GLY A 343 8.88 -7.93 14.90
N LEU A 344 10.20 -7.63 14.91
CA LEU A 344 11.40 -8.49 14.81
C LEU A 344 11.72 -9.31 13.53
N THR A 345 12.95 -9.08 13.04
CA THR A 345 13.76 -9.91 12.12
C THR A 345 13.96 -11.34 12.65
N GLU A 346 13.82 -12.34 11.78
CA GLU A 346 14.30 -13.70 12.04
C GLU A 346 15.84 -13.72 12.06
N ASP A 347 16.41 -13.93 13.24
CA ASP A 347 17.82 -14.30 13.38
C ASP A 347 17.92 -15.79 12.98
N VAL A 348 18.32 -16.05 11.74
CA VAL A 348 18.70 -17.39 11.29
C VAL A 348 20.02 -17.75 11.97
N GLY A 349 19.91 -18.26 13.20
CA GLY A 349 20.99 -18.92 13.90
C GLY A 349 21.46 -20.15 13.13
N SER A 350 22.61 -20.01 12.48
CA SER A 350 23.46 -21.11 12.04
C SER A 350 24.59 -21.32 13.06
N SER A 351 25.07 -22.57 13.17
CA SER A 351 26.19 -23.10 14.00
C SER A 351 25.93 -23.12 15.53
N ASP A 352 26.05 -24.22 16.27
CA ASP A 352 26.72 -25.53 16.08
C ASP A 352 25.89 -26.70 16.66
#